data_AF-A0A3A0DY19-F1
#
_entry.id   AF-A0A3A0DY19-F1
#
_cell.length_a   1.000
_cell.length_b   1.000
_cell.length_c   1.000
_cell.angle_alpha   90.00
_cell.angle_beta   90.00
_cell.angle_gamma   90.00
#
_symmetry.space_group_name_H-M   'P 1'
#
loop_
_entity.id
_entity.type
_entity.pdbx_description
1 polymer ?
#
loop_
_entity_poly.entity_id
_entity_poly.type
_entity_poly.pdbx_seq_one_letter_code
_entity_poly.pdbx_strand_id
1 'polypeptide(L)' 'MSGAASARPARRLNWRLVATGIAAAVVLLLVAANAHLVYVAVVSQPDCVAHTKTPGQDGAGFRAARPAC' A
#
# COMPACT_ATOMS: atom_id res chain seq x y z
N MET A 1 56.40 -8.93 7.16
CA MET A 1 55.21 -8.78 6.30
C MET A 1 54.13 -8.10 7.12
N SER A 2 54.07 -6.76 7.11
CA SER A 2 53.09 -6.00 7.90
C SER A 2 52.23 -5.18 6.95
N GLY A 3 51.02 -5.69 6.66
CA GLY A 3 50.03 -4.98 5.87
C GLY A 3 49.34 -3.93 6.71
N ALA A 4 49.57 -2.66 6.40
CA ALA A 4 48.80 -1.56 6.94
C ALA A 4 47.39 -1.60 6.32
N ALA A 5 46.39 -1.99 7.11
CA ALA A 5 44.99 -1.79 6.74
C ALA A 5 44.70 -0.29 6.75
N SER A 6 44.82 0.32 5.57
CA SER A 6 44.44 1.69 5.30
C SER A 6 42.92 1.82 5.47
N ALA A 7 42.47 2.14 6.69
CA ALA A 7 41.12 2.60 6.93
C ALA A 7 40.91 3.88 6.09
N ARG A 8 40.17 3.75 4.99
CA ARG A 8 39.80 4.90 4.15
C ARG A 8 39.12 5.92 5.05
N PRO A 9 39.46 7.22 4.96
CA PRO A 9 38.74 8.24 5.69
C PRO A 9 37.29 8.18 5.20
N ALA A 10 36.40 7.65 6.04
CA ALA A 10 34.98 7.73 5.79
C ALA A 10 34.67 9.23 5.72
N ARG A 11 34.44 9.74 4.50
CA ARG A 11 33.82 11.03 4.26
C ARG A 11 32.70 11.11 5.29
N ARG A 12 32.71 12.12 6.14
CA ARG A 12 31.69 12.35 7.18
C ARG A 12 30.36 12.52 6.44
N LEU A 13 29.75 11.40 6.07
CA LEU A 13 28.50 11.36 5.36
C LEU A 13 27.52 11.99 6.34
N ASN A 14 26.93 13.11 5.92
CA ASN A 14 26.10 13.88 6.80
C ASN A 14 24.88 13.02 7.13
N TRP A 15 24.94 12.29 8.24
CA TRP A 15 23.94 11.29 8.63
C TRP A 15 22.55 11.91 8.74
N ARG A 16 22.47 13.21 9.01
CA ARG A 16 21.21 13.97 8.96
C ARG A 16 20.60 13.97 7.55
N LEU A 17 21.41 14.18 6.50
CA LEU A 17 20.95 14.10 5.11
C LEU A 17 20.55 12.68 4.71
N VAL A 18 21.28 11.67 5.20
CA VAL A 18 20.94 10.27 4.94
C VAL A 18 19.63 9.90 5.60
N ALA A 19 19.47 10.21 6.89
CA ALA A 19 18.26 9.91 7.65
C ALA A 19 17.03 10.63 7.08
N THR A 20 17.17 11.90 6.70
CA THR A 20 16.08 12.66 6.05
C THR A 20 15.75 12.09 4.67
N GLY A 21 16.73 11.67 3.89
CA GLY A 21 16.52 11.00 2.61
C GLY A 21 15.75 9.68 2.76
N ILE A 22 16.12 8.85 3.74
CA ILE A 22 15.42 7.59 4.04
C ILE A 22 13.98 7.88 4.48
N ALA A 23 13.78 8.82 5.41
CA ALA A 23 12.45 9.18 5.88
C ALA A 23 11.54 9.67 4.75
N ALA A 24 12.06 10.54 3.88
CA ALA A 24 11.32 11.03 2.71
C ALA A 24 10.95 9.89 1.74
N ALA A 25 11.88 8.96 1.48
CA ALA A 25 11.62 7.79 0.64
C ALA A 25 10.51 6.90 1.22
N VAL A 26 10.54 6.63 2.53
CA VAL A 26 9.50 5.84 3.21
C VAL A 26 8.13 6.52 3.12
N VAL A 27 8.07 7.83 3.36
CA VAL A 27 6.81 8.59 3.25
C VAL A 27 6.27 8.56 1.83
N LEU A 28 7.13 8.79 0.82
CA LEU A 28 6.74 8.71 -0.59
C LEU A 28 6.21 7.33 -0.97
N LEU A 29 6.87 6.25 -0.53
CA LEU A 29 6.42 4.88 -0.77
C LEU A 29 5.04 4.64 -0.14
N LEU A 30 4.84 5.08 1.10
CA LEU A 30 3.55 4.92 1.78
C LEU A 30 2.45 5.68 1.04
N VAL A 31 2.69 6.93 0.64
CA VAL A 31 1.73 7.72 -0.14
C VAL A 31 1.41 7.05 -1.46
N ALA A 32 2.42 6.58 -2.21
CA ALA A 32 2.23 5.90 -3.49
C ALA A 32 1.40 4.62 -3.35
N ALA A 33 1.68 3.80 -2.33
CA ALA A 33 0.92 2.58 -2.06
C ALA A 33 -0.55 2.87 -1.76
N ASN A 34 -0.85 3.87 -0.92
CA ASN A 34 -2.23 4.24 -0.60
C ASN A 34 -2.95 4.85 -1.82
N ALA A 35 -2.28 5.71 -2.59
CA ALA A 35 -2.84 6.26 -3.82
C ALA A 35 -3.16 5.15 -4.85
N HIS A 36 -2.32 4.12 -4.93
CA HIS A 36 -2.56 2.95 -5.78
C HIS A 36 -3.82 2.18 -5.35
N LEU A 37 -4.02 1.96 -4.04
CA LEU A 37 -5.23 1.31 -3.53
C LEU A 37 -6.50 2.09 -3.87
N VAL A 38 -6.48 3.42 -3.72
CA VAL A 38 -7.61 4.29 -4.12
C VAL A 38 -7.88 4.19 -5.61
N TYR A 39 -6.82 4.24 -6.44
CA TYR A 39 -6.94 4.11 -7.89
C TYR A 39 -7.59 2.78 -8.28
N VAL A 40 -7.11 1.66 -7.73
CA VAL A 40 -7.67 0.34 -8.00
C VAL A 40 -9.13 0.26 -7.55
N ALA A 41 -9.47 0.77 -6.37
CA ALA A 41 -10.85 0.76 -5.87
C ALA A 41 -11.84 1.50 -6.80
N VAL A 42 -11.41 2.60 -7.43
CA VAL A 42 -12.25 3.38 -8.34
C VAL A 42 -12.29 2.77 -9.74
N VAL A 43 -11.15 2.32 -10.25
CA VAL A 43 -11.03 1.83 -11.64
C VAL A 43 -11.59 0.43 -11.79
N SER A 44 -11.52 -0.41 -10.75
CA SER A 44 -11.94 -1.80 -10.83
C SER A 44 -13.45 -2.03 -10.84
N GLN A 45 -14.28 -0.98 -11.05
CA GLN A 45 -15.76 -1.01 -11.12
C GLN A 45 -16.28 -2.46 -11.11
N PRO A 46 -16.49 -3.07 -9.93
CA PRO A 46 -16.92 -4.45 -9.89
C PRO A 46 -18.29 -4.43 -10.52
N ASP A 47 -18.43 -5.08 -11.67
CA ASP A 47 -19.68 -5.08 -12.43
C ASP A 47 -20.82 -5.28 -11.44
N CYS A 48 -21.73 -4.30 -11.38
CA CYS A 48 -22.92 -4.38 -10.57
C CYS A 48 -23.89 -5.32 -11.26
N VAL A 49 -23.47 -6.58 -11.35
CA VAL A 49 -24.30 -7.67 -11.81
C VAL A 49 -25.52 -7.70 -10.91
N ALA A 50 -26.69 -7.77 -11.54
CA ALA A 50 -27.95 -7.92 -10.85
C ALA A 50 -27.94 -9.26 -10.11
N HIS A 51 -27.35 -9.31 -8.91
CA HIS A 51 -27.59 -10.38 -7.97
C HIS A 51 -29.07 -10.32 -7.63
N THR A 52 -29.85 -11.12 -8.37
CA THR A 52 -31.29 -11.25 -8.23
C THR A 52 -31.57 -11.53 -6.77
N LYS A 53 -32.19 -10.56 -6.15
CA LYS A 53 -32.50 -10.49 -4.73
C LYS A 53 -33.66 -11.43 -4.39
N THR A 54 -33.63 -12.66 -4.88
CA THR A 54 -34.64 -13.67 -4.53
C THR A 54 -34.39 -14.02 -3.07
N PRO A 55 -35.35 -13.72 -2.17
CA PRO A 55 -35.30 -14.29 -0.82
C PRO A 55 -35.27 -15.81 -0.99
N GLY A 56 -34.51 -16.53 -0.16
CA GLY A 56 -34.70 -17.97 -0.02
C GLY A 56 -36.20 -18.24 0.19
N GLN A 57 -36.71 -19.33 -0.40
CA GLN A 57 -38.15 -19.62 -0.60
C GLN A 57 -39.03 -19.56 0.67
N ASP A 58 -38.44 -19.36 1.84
CA ASP A 58 -39.09 -19.56 3.14
C ASP A 58 -39.26 -18.26 3.95
N GLY A 59 -39.04 -17.09 3.35
CA GLY A 59 -39.37 -15.78 3.96
C GLY A 59 -38.52 -15.37 5.18
N ALA A 60 -37.67 -16.26 5.68
CA ALA A 60 -36.75 -16.06 6.82
C ALA A 60 -35.31 -16.32 6.37
N GLY A 61 -34.75 -15.44 5.55
CA GLY A 61 -33.41 -15.64 4.96
C GLY A 61 -32.47 -14.49 5.27
N PHE A 62 -31.34 -14.80 5.90
CA PHE A 62 -30.16 -13.93 5.91
C PHE A 62 -29.89 -13.45 4.48
N ARG A 63 -29.82 -12.12 4.29
CA ARG A 63 -29.43 -11.54 3.00
C ARG A 63 -28.03 -10.97 3.12
N ALA A 64 -27.26 -11.12 2.05
CA ALA A 64 -25.99 -10.43 1.90
C ALA A 64 -26.21 -8.91 2.05
N ALA A 65 -25.20 -8.22 2.59
CA ALA A 65 -25.17 -6.77 2.61
C ALA A 65 -25.34 -6.23 1.18
N ARG A 66 -26.02 -5.09 1.04
CA ARG A 66 -26.14 -4.43 -0.27
C ARG A 66 -24.75 -4.09 -0.80
N PRO A 67 -24.45 -4.37 -2.08
CA PRO A 67 -23.26 -3.82 -2.71
C PRO A 67 -23.32 -2.28 -2.70
N ALA A 68 -22.19 -1.61 -2.91
CA ALA A 68 -22.10 -0.15 -2.89
C ALA A 68 -22.71 0.52 -4.14
N CYS A 69 -23.19 -0.30 -5.08
CA CYS A 69 -24.19 0.01 -6.08
C CYS A 69 -25.52 -0.65 -5.70
#